data_AF-A0A1G2XWJ2-F1
#
_entry.id   AF-A0A1G2XWJ2-F1
#
_cell.length_a   1.000
_cell.length_b   1.000
_cell.length_c   1.000
_cell.angle_alpha   90.00
_cell.angle_beta   90.00
_cell.angle_gamma   90.00
#
_symmetry.space_group_name_H-M   'P 1'
#
loop_
_entity.id
_entity.type
_entity.pdbx_description
1 polymer ?
#
loop_
_entity_poly.entity_id
_entity_poly.type
_entity_poly.pdbx_seq_one_letter_code
_entity_poly.pdbx_strand_id
1 'polypeptide(L)'
;MAKSVSNFGQSICKVKTLFFDSSIVAKAVDSATRKVLNRIGGMIRLTARRSIKKAPSHTAVSKPGKPPFSHTGLLRNYIYYSFDQQTRSVVVGPVALNAKGKNVPHILEYSGTAKIKGKNVHIAARPYMGPALKVSQPRMAALWKNSVHK
;
A
#
# COMPACT_ATOMS: atom_id res chain seq x y z
N MET A 1 20.51 -17.69 18.80
CA MET A 1 20.50 -19.16 18.67
C MET A 1 19.82 -19.53 17.35
N ALA A 2 20.58 -19.85 16.31
CA ALA A 2 20.04 -20.41 15.09
C ALA A 2 19.69 -21.87 15.37
N LYS A 3 18.40 -22.25 15.33
CA LYS A 3 18.02 -23.66 15.36
C LYS A 3 18.59 -24.30 14.09
N SER A 4 19.44 -25.31 14.23
CA SER A 4 19.86 -26.16 13.12
C SER A 4 18.61 -26.85 12.57
N VAL A 5 18.19 -26.48 11.36
CA VAL A 5 17.04 -27.10 10.67
C VAL A 5 17.58 -27.98 9.56
N SER A 6 18.21 -29.10 9.91
CA SER A 6 18.48 -30.15 8.94
C SER A 6 17.23 -31.03 8.81
N ASN A 7 16.40 -30.75 7.80
CA ASN A 7 15.25 -31.60 7.45
C ASN A 7 15.66 -33.01 6.97
N PHE A 8 16.96 -33.23 6.74
CA PHE A 8 17.54 -34.45 6.20
C PHE A 8 17.69 -35.60 7.21
N GLY A 9 17.38 -35.38 8.50
CA GLY A 9 17.34 -36.44 9.53
C GLY A 9 15.93 -36.96 9.86
N GLN A 10 14.92 -36.59 9.07
CA GLN A 10 13.52 -36.99 9.29
C GLN A 10 13.11 -38.17 8.41
N SER A 11 11.99 -38.83 8.77
CA SER A 11 11.44 -39.92 7.96
C SER A 11 11.12 -39.46 6.53
N ILE A 12 11.32 -40.34 5.55
CA ILE A 12 11.13 -40.05 4.12
C ILE A 12 9.72 -39.49 3.83
N CYS A 13 8.70 -40.00 4.51
CA CYS A 13 7.32 -39.50 4.40
C CYS A 13 7.20 -38.04 4.86
N LYS A 14 7.89 -37.67 5.95
CA LYS A 14 7.86 -36.30 6.48
C LYS A 14 8.58 -35.33 5.54
N VAL A 15 9.74 -35.73 5.01
CA VAL A 15 10.47 -34.95 4.00
C VAL A 15 9.63 -34.74 2.74
N LYS A 16 8.89 -35.76 2.27
CA LYS A 16 7.95 -35.65 1.14
C LYS A 16 6.90 -34.55 1.31
N THR A 17 6.43 -34.31 2.55
CA THR A 17 5.48 -33.22 2.82
C THR A 17 6.11 -31.81 2.88
N LEU A 18 7.43 -31.72 2.81
CA LEU A 18 8.19 -30.46 2.89
C LEU A 18 8.73 -30.01 1.53
N PHE A 19 8.50 -30.77 0.46
CA PHE A 19 8.83 -30.32 -0.88
C PHE A 19 8.00 -29.09 -1.28
N PHE A 20 8.58 -28.28 -2.17
CA PHE A 20 8.03 -26.98 -2.58
C PHE A 20 6.67 -27.07 -3.28
N ASP A 21 6.40 -28.18 -3.97
CA ASP A 21 5.16 -28.50 -4.66
C ASP A 21 4.07 -29.06 -3.74
N SER A 22 4.43 -29.43 -2.50
CA SER A 22 3.45 -29.97 -1.56
C SER A 22 2.37 -28.94 -1.26
N SER A 23 1.11 -29.40 -1.24
CA SER A 23 -0.05 -28.54 -0.95
C SER A 23 0.05 -27.86 0.41
N ILE A 24 0.75 -28.47 1.37
CA ILE A 24 0.95 -27.90 2.71
C ILE A 24 1.94 -26.73 2.65
N VAL A 25 3.04 -26.86 1.91
CA VAL A 25 4.01 -25.76 1.73
C VAL A 25 3.38 -24.64 0.91
N ALA A 26 2.67 -24.94 -0.17
CA ALA A 26 1.95 -23.95 -0.97
C ALA A 26 0.96 -23.13 -0.11
N LYS A 27 0.16 -23.78 0.73
CA LYS A 27 -0.75 -23.11 1.67
C LYS A 27 -0.02 -22.23 2.70
N ALA A 28 1.13 -22.69 3.20
CA ALA A 28 1.94 -21.91 4.13
C ALA A 28 2.51 -20.65 3.46
N VAL A 29 3.00 -20.76 2.22
CA VAL A 29 3.49 -19.64 1.42
C VAL A 29 2.35 -18.66 1.11
N ASP A 30 1.17 -19.13 0.71
CA ASP A 30 0.01 -18.29 0.44
C ASP A 30 -0.45 -17.51 1.69
N SER A 31 -0.49 -18.20 2.84
CA SER A 31 -0.83 -17.58 4.13
C SER A 31 0.19 -16.50 4.52
N ALA A 32 1.48 -16.80 4.38
CA ALA A 32 2.55 -15.84 4.62
C ALA A 32 2.45 -14.64 3.68
N THR A 33 2.23 -14.87 2.39
CA THR A 33 2.10 -13.85 1.35
C THR A 33 0.97 -12.87 1.69
N ARG A 34 -0.23 -13.38 1.99
CA ARG A 34 -1.38 -12.54 2.39
C ARG A 34 -1.08 -11.71 3.63
N LYS A 35 -0.44 -12.30 4.66
CA LYS A 35 -0.07 -11.59 5.89
C LYS A 35 0.95 -10.47 5.64
N VAL A 36 1.97 -10.74 4.84
CA VAL A 36 3.02 -9.77 4.51
C VAL A 36 2.46 -8.64 3.65
N LEU A 37 1.69 -8.96 2.62
CA LEU A 37 1.06 -7.96 1.75
C LEU A 37 0.06 -7.07 2.51
N ASN A 38 -0.71 -7.63 3.45
CA ASN A 38 -1.58 -6.86 4.34
C ASN A 38 -0.78 -5.83 5.17
N ARG A 39 0.37 -6.23 5.72
CA ARG A 39 1.26 -5.31 6.46
C ARG A 39 1.86 -4.24 5.56
N ILE A 40 2.29 -4.60 4.35
CA ILE A 40 2.83 -3.67 3.35
C ILE A 40 1.78 -2.63 2.97
N GLY A 41 0.57 -3.07 2.60
CA GLY A 41 -0.54 -2.18 2.25
C GLY A 41 -0.89 -1.22 3.39
N GLY A 42 -0.96 -1.74 4.61
CA GLY A 42 -1.17 -0.95 5.82
C GLY A 42 -0.07 0.09 6.05
N MET A 43 1.19 -0.27 5.83
CA MET A 43 2.34 0.64 5.97
C MET A 43 2.27 1.79 4.96
N ILE A 44 2.05 1.48 3.68
CA ILE A 44 1.95 2.49 2.62
C ILE A 44 0.76 3.41 2.88
N ARG A 45 -0.42 2.85 3.20
CA ARG A 45 -1.61 3.61 3.59
C ARG A 45 -1.31 4.55 4.75
N LEU A 46 -0.66 4.07 5.80
CA LEU A 46 -0.33 4.88 6.97
C LEU A 46 0.62 6.04 6.62
N THR A 47 1.65 5.77 5.82
CA THR A 47 2.61 6.78 5.36
C THR A 47 1.90 7.86 4.53
N ALA A 48 1.02 7.48 3.60
CA ALA A 48 0.22 8.42 2.81
C ALA A 48 -0.73 9.25 3.71
N ARG A 49 -1.40 8.62 4.68
CA ARG A 49 -2.28 9.32 5.64
C ARG A 49 -1.54 10.32 6.53
N ARG A 50 -0.28 10.04 6.86
CA ARG A 50 0.59 10.92 7.66
C ARG A 50 1.16 12.08 6.86
N SER A 51 1.36 11.90 5.55
CA SER A 51 1.85 12.95 4.66
C SER A 51 0.79 14.04 4.44
N ILE A 52 -0.50 13.66 4.41
CA ILE A 52 -1.64 14.58 4.31
C ILE A 52 -1.95 15.20 5.69
N LYS A 53 -1.44 16.41 5.93
CA LYS A 53 -1.66 17.15 7.18
C LYS A 53 -2.98 17.91 7.19
N LYS A 54 -3.53 18.17 8.38
CA LYS A 54 -4.70 19.06 8.53
C LYS A 54 -4.35 20.45 8.01
N ALA A 55 -5.27 21.07 7.25
CA ALA A 55 -5.07 22.43 6.77
C ALA A 55 -5.04 23.43 7.95
N PRO A 56 -4.10 24.39 7.98
CA PRO A 56 -4.04 25.40 9.03
C PRO A 56 -5.17 26.43 8.92
N SER A 57 -5.72 26.64 7.72
CA SER A 57 -6.88 27.50 7.48
C SER A 57 -7.73 26.96 6.33
N HIS A 58 -8.95 27.49 6.17
CA HIS A 58 -9.85 27.11 5.08
C HIS A 58 -9.27 27.42 3.68
N THR A 59 -8.42 28.44 3.58
CA THR A 59 -7.81 28.90 2.32
C THR A 59 -6.40 28.36 2.07
N ALA A 60 -5.80 27.66 3.04
CA ALA A 60 -4.45 27.16 2.92
C ALA A 60 -4.32 26.07 1.85
N VAL A 61 -3.38 26.25 0.92
CA VAL A 61 -3.09 25.28 -0.14
C VAL A 61 -1.63 24.85 -0.04
N SER A 62 -1.34 23.57 -0.28
CA SER A 62 0.04 23.08 -0.28
C SER A 62 0.80 23.54 -1.53
N LYS A 63 2.11 23.70 -1.38
CA LYS A 63 3.01 23.99 -2.50
C LYS A 63 3.02 22.81 -3.50
N PRO A 64 3.22 23.06 -4.81
CA PRO A 64 3.44 21.99 -5.78
C PRO A 64 4.56 21.03 -5.33
N GLY A 65 4.40 19.74 -5.62
CA GLY A 65 5.30 18.66 -5.20
C GLY A 65 5.16 18.25 -3.72
N LYS A 66 4.45 19.02 -2.89
CA LYS A 66 4.15 18.64 -1.50
C LYS A 66 2.75 17.99 -1.42
N PRO A 67 2.54 17.04 -0.49
CA PRO A 67 1.23 16.44 -0.28
C PRO A 67 0.12 17.48 -0.08
N PRO A 68 -1.13 17.19 -0.46
CA PRO A 68 -2.25 18.09 -0.24
C PRO A 68 -2.55 18.25 1.25
N PHE A 69 -3.16 19.37 1.62
CA PHE A 69 -3.75 19.51 2.95
C PHE A 69 -5.13 18.86 3.02
N SER A 70 -5.47 18.35 4.19
CA SER A 70 -6.78 17.82 4.51
C SER A 70 -7.66 18.93 5.08
N HIS A 71 -8.64 19.39 4.28
CA HIS A 71 -9.69 20.31 4.74
C HIS A 71 -10.85 19.56 5.41
N THR A 72 -11.38 18.52 4.76
CA THR A 72 -12.54 17.75 5.26
C THR A 72 -12.16 16.41 5.87
N GLY A 73 -10.96 15.90 5.59
CA GLY A 73 -10.55 14.54 5.99
C GLY A 73 -10.94 13.45 4.99
N LEU A 74 -11.76 13.75 3.97
CA LEU A 74 -12.22 12.75 3.00
C LEU A 74 -11.05 12.05 2.29
N LEU A 75 -10.20 12.78 1.56
CA LEU A 75 -9.06 12.15 0.87
C LEU A 75 -8.17 11.35 1.84
N ARG A 76 -7.88 11.91 3.02
CA ARG A 76 -7.02 11.29 4.03
C ARG A 76 -7.62 10.01 4.60
N ASN A 77 -8.93 9.95 4.83
CA ASN A 77 -9.57 8.82 5.50
C ASN A 77 -9.87 7.68 4.52
N TYR A 78 -10.11 8.02 3.26
CA TYR A 78 -10.53 7.10 2.20
C TYR A 78 -9.37 6.59 1.33
N ILE A 79 -8.14 6.55 1.87
CA ILE A 79 -7.06 5.75 1.28
C ILE A 79 -7.20 4.32 1.81
N TYR A 80 -7.39 3.37 0.91
CA TYR A 80 -7.54 1.95 1.22
C TYR A 80 -6.42 1.14 0.57
N TYR A 81 -6.38 -0.14 0.93
CA TYR A 81 -5.58 -1.14 0.25
C TYR A 81 -6.34 -2.46 0.16
N SER A 82 -6.04 -3.24 -0.87
CA SER A 82 -6.66 -4.54 -1.09
C SER A 82 -5.66 -5.51 -1.71
N PHE A 83 -5.89 -6.80 -1.48
CA PHE A 83 -5.13 -7.87 -2.12
C PHE A 83 -5.71 -8.14 -3.51
N ASP A 84 -4.86 -8.07 -4.53
CA ASP A 84 -5.20 -8.52 -5.87
C ASP A 84 -4.81 -9.99 -6.02
N GLN A 85 -5.83 -10.83 -6.20
CA GLN A 85 -5.67 -12.28 -6.32
C GLN A 85 -5.01 -12.69 -7.63
N GLN A 86 -5.23 -11.94 -8.72
CA GLN A 86 -4.74 -12.31 -10.05
C GLN A 86 -3.22 -12.13 -10.12
N THR A 87 -2.74 -10.99 -9.65
CA THR A 87 -1.30 -10.65 -9.67
C THR A 87 -0.56 -11.01 -8.38
N ARG A 88 -1.27 -11.51 -7.36
CA ARG A 88 -0.75 -11.73 -6.00
C ARG A 88 -0.03 -10.50 -5.45
N SER A 89 -0.63 -9.33 -5.64
CA SER A 89 -0.06 -8.05 -5.25
C SER A 89 -0.98 -7.29 -4.27
N VAL A 90 -0.51 -6.14 -3.78
CA VAL A 90 -1.32 -5.23 -2.96
C VAL A 90 -1.49 -3.91 -3.69
N VAL A 91 -2.75 -3.54 -3.94
CA VAL A 91 -3.10 -2.26 -4.53
C VAL A 91 -3.44 -1.30 -3.40
N VAL A 92 -2.85 -0.10 -3.41
CA VAL A 92 -3.05 0.93 -2.38
C VAL A 92 -3.41 2.24 -3.06
N GLY A 93 -4.48 2.90 -2.61
CA GLY A 93 -4.90 4.16 -3.23
C GLY A 93 -6.15 4.77 -2.62
N PRO A 94 -6.47 6.02 -3.00
CA PRO A 94 -7.75 6.65 -2.68
C PRO A 94 -8.89 5.91 -3.36
N VAL A 95 -10.01 5.70 -2.65
CA VAL A 95 -11.25 5.25 -3.32
C VAL A 95 -11.95 6.45 -3.97
N ALA A 96 -12.62 6.18 -5.10
CA ALA A 96 -13.48 7.17 -5.72
C ALA A 96 -14.61 7.54 -4.74
N LEU A 97 -14.69 8.83 -4.40
CA LEU A 97 -15.78 9.35 -3.58
C LEU A 97 -16.93 9.75 -4.50
N ASN A 98 -18.17 9.53 -4.04
CA ASN A 98 -19.38 10.01 -4.72
C ASN A 98 -19.56 11.54 -4.67
N ALA A 99 -18.51 12.28 -4.32
CA ALA A 99 -18.48 13.73 -4.29
C ALA A 99 -18.23 14.31 -5.70
N LYS A 100 -18.57 15.60 -5.88
CA LYS A 100 -18.23 16.35 -7.11
C LYS A 100 -16.69 16.31 -7.30
N GLY A 101 -16.24 15.85 -8.48
CA GLY A 101 -14.81 15.78 -8.83
C GLY A 101 -14.15 14.41 -8.58
N LYS A 102 -14.64 13.35 -9.24
CA LYS A 102 -14.10 11.98 -9.13
C LYS A 102 -12.60 11.87 -9.46
N ASN A 103 -12.10 12.69 -10.37
CA ASN A 103 -10.70 12.65 -10.83
C ASN A 103 -9.71 13.45 -9.97
N VAL A 104 -10.18 14.12 -8.91
CA VAL A 104 -9.31 14.98 -8.07
C VAL A 104 -8.13 14.21 -7.46
N PRO A 105 -8.30 13.00 -6.88
CA PRO A 105 -7.17 12.27 -6.30
C PRO A 105 -6.09 11.92 -7.34
N HIS A 106 -6.48 11.60 -8.57
CA HIS A 106 -5.56 11.34 -9.68
C HIS A 106 -4.82 12.61 -10.10
N ILE A 107 -5.53 13.73 -10.26
CA ILE A 107 -4.94 15.04 -10.60
C ILE A 107 -3.92 15.48 -9.54
N LEU A 108 -4.20 15.23 -8.26
CA LEU A 108 -3.26 15.54 -7.20
C LEU A 108 -2.00 14.67 -7.26
N GLU A 109 -2.07 13.42 -7.72
CA GLU A 109 -0.88 12.58 -7.83
C GLU A 109 -0.04 12.92 -9.07
N TYR A 110 -0.68 13.10 -10.22
CA TYR A 110 -0.01 13.18 -11.53
C TYR A 110 -0.07 14.54 -12.23
N SER A 111 -0.64 15.57 -11.59
CA SER A 111 -1.08 16.83 -12.23
C SER A 111 -2.21 16.64 -13.24
N GLY A 112 -2.81 17.75 -13.67
CA GLY A 112 -3.87 17.75 -14.66
C GLY A 112 -4.78 18.96 -14.57
N THR A 113 -5.90 18.93 -15.30
CA THR A 113 -6.89 20.01 -15.32
C THR A 113 -8.16 19.60 -14.57
N ALA A 114 -8.70 20.51 -13.78
CA ALA A 114 -9.98 20.33 -13.09
C ALA A 114 -10.92 21.49 -13.41
N LYS A 115 -12.22 21.19 -13.53
CA LYS A 115 -13.24 22.21 -13.71
C LYS A 115 -13.69 22.73 -12.33
N ILE A 116 -13.29 23.96 -11.99
CA ILE A 116 -13.62 24.62 -10.74
C ILE A 116 -14.51 25.82 -11.06
N LYS A 117 -15.74 25.84 -10.51
CA LYS A 117 -16.73 26.91 -10.74
C LYS A 117 -16.91 27.24 -12.24
N GLY A 118 -16.97 26.21 -13.08
CA GLY A 118 -17.17 26.36 -14.53
C GLY A 118 -15.89 26.63 -15.35
N LYS A 119 -14.77 26.97 -14.72
CA LYS A 119 -13.49 27.26 -15.40
C LYS A 119 -12.54 26.07 -15.33
N ASN A 120 -11.80 25.83 -16.41
CA ASN A 120 -10.71 24.87 -16.42
C ASN A 120 -9.49 25.47 -15.73
N VAL A 121 -9.02 24.82 -14.66
CA VAL A 121 -7.85 25.25 -13.89
C VAL A 121 -6.83 24.14 -13.96
N HIS A 122 -5.60 24.48 -14.33
CA HIS A 122 -4.47 23.56 -14.24
C HIS A 122 -4.00 23.44 -12.79
N ILE A 123 -3.87 22.21 -12.32
CA ILE A 123 -3.43 21.88 -10.97
C ILE A 123 -2.12 21.10 -11.07
N ALA A 124 -1.06 21.72 -10.56
CA ALA A 124 0.24 21.06 -10.43
C ALA A 124 0.18 19.86 -9.45
N ALA A 125 0.99 18.84 -9.72
CA ALA A 125 1.07 17.63 -8.91
C ALA A 125 1.43 17.93 -7.45
N ARG A 126 0.79 17.21 -6.55
CA ARG A 126 0.93 17.21 -5.09
C ARG A 126 0.94 15.76 -4.63
N PRO A 127 1.97 14.99 -5.03
CA PRO A 127 1.97 13.54 -4.87
C PRO A 127 2.02 13.17 -3.38
N TYR A 128 1.28 12.13 -3.03
CA TYR A 128 1.18 11.62 -1.66
C TYR A 128 1.25 10.08 -1.62
N MET A 129 0.94 9.40 -2.73
CA MET A 129 1.01 7.94 -2.82
C MET A 129 2.40 7.46 -3.25
N GLY A 130 2.95 7.99 -4.34
CA GLY A 130 4.29 7.65 -4.84
C GLY A 130 5.39 7.87 -3.80
N PRO A 131 5.44 9.05 -3.14
CA PRO A 131 6.36 9.27 -2.02
C PRO A 131 6.15 8.29 -0.86
N ALA A 132 4.90 7.89 -0.56
CA ALA A 132 4.61 6.94 0.50
C ALA A 132 5.15 5.53 0.19
N LEU A 133 5.09 5.09 -1.07
CA LEU A 133 5.71 3.86 -1.52
C LEU A 133 7.23 3.93 -1.36
N LYS A 134 7.87 5.00 -1.87
CA LYS A 134 9.33 5.18 -1.81
C LYS A 134 9.87 5.16 -0.37
N VAL A 135 9.18 5.81 0.56
CA VAL A 135 9.56 5.82 1.99
C VAL A 135 9.38 4.44 2.64
N SER A 136 8.38 3.66 2.22
CA SER A 136 8.07 2.35 2.80
C SER A 136 8.93 1.22 2.22
N GLN A 137 9.41 1.39 0.98
CA GLN A 137 10.17 0.40 0.20
C GLN A 137 11.31 -0.31 0.95
N PRO A 138 12.24 0.38 1.65
CA PRO A 138 13.36 -0.30 2.31
C PRO A 138 12.93 -1.25 3.43
N ARG A 139 11.74 -1.07 4.00
CA ARG A 139 11.21 -1.91 5.10
C ARG A 139 10.45 -3.13 4.60
N MET A 140 10.05 -3.16 3.32
CA MET A 140 9.21 -4.21 2.77
C MET A 140 9.92 -5.57 2.75
N ALA A 141 11.20 -5.60 2.37
CA ALA A 141 11.99 -6.83 2.32
C ALA A 141 12.11 -7.51 3.69
N ALA A 142 12.26 -6.72 4.76
CA ALA A 142 12.38 -7.23 6.13
C ALA A 142 11.11 -7.98 6.60
N LEU A 143 9.94 -7.67 6.03
CA LEU A 143 8.67 -8.33 6.39
C LEU A 143 8.59 -9.78 5.87
N TRP A 144 9.35 -10.11 4.83
CA TRP A 144 9.38 -11.46 4.26
C TRP A 144 10.28 -12.42 5.03
N LYS A 145 11.25 -11.89 5.77
CA LYS A 145 12.17 -12.69 6.58
C LYS A 145 11.37 -13.52 7.58
N ASN A 146 11.59 -14.84 7.56
CA ASN A 146 10.89 -15.78 8.44
C ASN A 146 9.35 -15.63 8.36
N SER A 147 8.78 -15.33 7.20
CA SER A 147 7.33 -15.17 7.06
C SER A 147 6.59 -16.50 6.85
N VAL A 148 7.28 -17.49 6.27
CA VAL A 148 6.75 -18.82 5.99
C VAL A 148 7.08 -19.75 7.15
N HIS A 149 6.04 -20.27 7.80
CA HIS A 149 6.12 -21.24 8.87
C HIS A 149 5.10 -22.34 8.61
N LYS A 150 5.49 -23.58 8.86
CA LYS A 150 4.64 -24.78 8.81
C LYS A 150 4.63 -25.42 10.19
#